data_AF-A0A939UST3-F1
#
_entry.id   AF-A0A939UST3-F1
#
_cell.length_a   1.000
_cell.length_b   1.000
_cell.length_c   1.000
_cell.angle_alpha   90.00
_cell.angle_beta   90.00
_cell.angle_gamma   90.00
#
_symmetry.space_group_name_H-M   'P 1'
#
loop_
_entity.id
_entity.type
_entity.pdbx_description
1 polymer ?
#
loop_
_entity_poly.entity_id
_entity_poly.type
_entity_poly.pdbx_seq_one_letter_code
_entity_poly.pdbx_strand_id
1 'polypeptide(L)'
;MRNRSKRSPIGIMRIVPKTICLLLAAVMLAAVSACVNIEPRIDPSVTPEPTAVPTHEAVISPAPTETASGTQPSETEDIGEASDLLGNIISGPDHYARYLRFENIVIYEEDEDTFLDGVIVNGYGLPITCAVDIIYEDEDGTEIARSRLQTRDGSYLLVLQPGDNIVFARILTDMTLTDREYRFEYDKEAGIRPLNSDD
;
A
#
# COMPACT_ATOMS: atom_id res chain seq x y z
N MET A 1 4.55 -81.32 19.29
CA MET A 1 3.64 -81.38 18.12
C MET A 1 2.55 -80.31 18.29
N ARG A 2 2.05 -79.79 17.17
CA ARG A 2 1.28 -78.56 16.97
C ARG A 2 0.00 -78.45 17.81
N ASN A 3 -0.34 -77.25 18.29
CA ASN A 3 -1.50 -76.54 17.74
C ASN A 3 -1.46 -75.02 18.02
N ARG A 4 -1.40 -74.22 16.96
CA ARG A 4 -1.57 -72.76 17.00
C ARG A 4 -3.06 -72.46 16.91
N SER A 5 -3.64 -71.80 17.91
CA SER A 5 -4.94 -71.12 17.76
C SER A 5 -4.67 -69.64 17.55
N LYS A 6 -4.77 -69.18 16.30
CA LYS A 6 -4.89 -67.77 15.95
C LYS A 6 -6.32 -67.33 16.26
N ARG A 7 -6.50 -66.30 17.08
CA ARG A 7 -7.74 -65.51 17.12
C ARG A 7 -7.41 -64.02 17.13
N SER A 8 -7.81 -63.36 16.07
CA SER A 8 -8.21 -61.95 15.96
C SER A 8 -9.02 -61.87 14.65
N PRO A 9 -10.03 -61.00 14.45
CA PRO A 9 -10.25 -59.71 15.11
C PRO A 9 -11.71 -59.42 15.53
N ILE A 10 -11.94 -58.43 16.39
CA ILE A 10 -13.22 -57.71 16.44
C ILE A 10 -12.88 -56.23 16.34
N GLY A 11 -12.83 -55.74 15.11
CA GLY A 11 -12.90 -54.31 14.83
C GLY A 11 -14.33 -53.85 15.10
N ILE A 12 -14.49 -52.92 16.04
CA ILE A 12 -15.74 -52.22 16.27
C ILE A 12 -15.91 -51.24 15.10
N MET A 13 -16.50 -51.71 14.01
CA MET A 13 -16.95 -50.84 12.93
C MET A 13 -18.17 -50.08 13.44
N ARG A 14 -17.98 -48.80 13.79
CA ARG A 14 -19.07 -47.87 14.11
C ARG A 14 -19.95 -47.73 12.88
N ILE A 15 -21.10 -48.41 12.88
CA ILE A 15 -22.15 -48.21 11.90
C ILE A 15 -22.72 -46.82 12.19
N VAL A 16 -22.32 -45.82 11.41
CA VAL A 16 -22.98 -44.52 11.41
C VAL A 16 -24.40 -44.76 10.90
N PRO A 17 -25.45 -44.56 11.70
CA PRO A 17 -26.81 -44.78 11.26
C PRO A 17 -27.11 -43.79 10.13
N LYS A 18 -27.71 -44.30 9.04
CA LYS A 18 -28.05 -43.53 7.82
C LYS A 18 -28.80 -42.21 8.12
N THR A 19 -29.52 -42.17 9.24
CA THR A 19 -30.22 -40.98 9.74
C THR A 19 -29.28 -39.83 10.13
N ILE A 20 -28.09 -40.10 10.67
CA ILE A 20 -27.11 -39.06 11.05
C ILE A 20 -26.47 -38.44 9.80
N CYS A 21 -26.14 -39.24 8.79
CA CYS A 21 -25.64 -38.72 7.51
C CYS A 21 -26.70 -37.85 6.81
N LEU A 22 -27.98 -38.23 6.89
CA LEU A 22 -29.08 -37.47 6.29
C LEU A 22 -29.32 -36.14 7.02
N LEU A 23 -29.16 -36.13 8.35
CA LEU A 23 -29.25 -34.92 9.17
C LEU A 23 -28.09 -33.95 8.90
N LEU A 24 -26.86 -34.46 8.78
CA LEU A 24 -25.69 -33.67 8.40
C LEU A 24 -25.82 -33.07 6.99
N ALA A 25 -26.34 -33.83 6.03
CA ALA A 25 -26.58 -33.33 4.68
C ALA A 25 -27.63 -32.21 4.65
N ALA A 26 -28.70 -32.33 5.45
CA ALA A 26 -29.73 -31.30 5.54
C ALA A 26 -29.22 -29.99 6.17
N VAL A 27 -28.36 -30.08 7.19
CA VAL A 27 -27.74 -28.90 7.83
C VAL A 27 -26.79 -28.18 6.86
N MET A 28 -26.00 -28.93 6.09
CA MET A 28 -25.10 -28.34 5.08
C MET A 28 -25.87 -27.66 3.95
N LEU A 29 -27.05 -28.19 3.57
CA LEU A 29 -27.92 -27.57 2.56
C LEU A 29 -28.57 -26.25 3.03
N ALA A 30 -28.80 -26.08 4.34
CA ALA A 30 -29.36 -24.86 4.89
C ALA A 30 -28.34 -23.71 5.03
N ALA A 31 -27.04 -24.04 5.14
CA ALA A 31 -25.96 -23.05 5.28
C ALA A 31 -25.65 -22.30 3.97
N VAL A 32 -25.94 -22.89 2.81
CA VAL A 32 -25.68 -22.27 1.50
C VAL A 32 -26.75 -21.25 1.04
N SER A 33 -27.86 -21.12 1.78
CA SER A 33 -28.94 -20.18 1.45
C SER A 33 -28.87 -18.82 2.15
N ALA A 34 -27.80 -18.53 2.91
CA ALA A 34 -27.63 -17.27 3.64
C ALA A 34 -26.67 -16.28 2.94
N CYS A 35 -26.76 -16.16 1.60
CA CYS A 35 -26.12 -15.04 0.90
C CYS A 35 -27.00 -13.80 1.08
N VAL A 36 -26.75 -13.03 2.14
CA VAL A 36 -27.37 -11.70 2.29
C VAL A 36 -26.72 -10.78 1.27
N ASN A 37 -27.45 -10.46 0.20
CA ASN A 37 -27.02 -9.47 -0.78
C ASN A 37 -27.20 -8.06 -0.17
N ILE A 38 -26.17 -7.57 0.52
CA ILE A 38 -26.09 -6.17 0.92
C ILE A 38 -25.51 -5.40 -0.26
N GLU A 39 -26.39 -4.75 -0.99
CA GLU A 39 -26.03 -3.88 -2.10
C GLU A 39 -25.74 -2.47 -1.51
N PRO A 40 -24.50 -1.97 -1.58
CA PRO A 40 -24.18 -0.64 -1.07
C PRO A 40 -24.91 0.40 -1.92
N ARG A 41 -25.82 1.16 -1.30
CA ARG A 41 -26.48 2.30 -1.95
C ARG A 41 -25.79 3.58 -1.53
N ILE A 42 -25.31 4.33 -2.52
CA ILE A 42 -24.82 5.70 -2.33
C ILE A 42 -26.04 6.59 -2.07
N ASP A 43 -26.07 7.26 -0.92
CA ASP A 43 -27.09 8.26 -0.61
C ASP A 43 -26.80 9.55 -1.40
N PRO A 44 -27.64 9.93 -2.38
CA PRO A 44 -27.43 11.16 -3.15
C PRO A 44 -27.60 12.43 -2.32
N SER A 45 -28.11 12.34 -1.08
CA SER A 45 -28.33 13.47 -0.18
C SER A 45 -27.05 14.03 0.46
N VAL A 46 -25.89 13.36 0.28
CA VAL A 46 -24.61 13.79 0.85
C VAL A 46 -23.68 14.35 -0.22
N THR A 47 -24.24 15.10 -1.18
CA THR A 47 -23.44 15.91 -2.10
C THR A 47 -23.15 17.24 -1.42
N PRO A 48 -21.90 17.55 -1.01
CA PRO A 48 -21.57 18.90 -0.58
C PRO A 48 -21.77 19.86 -1.76
N GLU A 49 -22.59 20.88 -1.54
CA GLU A 49 -22.84 21.94 -2.51
C GLU A 49 -21.52 22.67 -2.81
N PRO A 50 -21.15 22.90 -4.08
CA PRO A 50 -19.91 23.59 -4.40
C PRO A 50 -19.98 25.02 -3.87
N THR A 51 -19.11 25.31 -2.88
CA THR A 51 -18.93 26.66 -2.37
C THR A 51 -18.38 27.53 -3.49
N ALA A 52 -19.13 28.56 -3.87
CA ALA A 52 -18.72 29.52 -4.88
C ALA A 52 -17.41 30.21 -4.45
N VAL A 53 -16.36 30.01 -5.23
CA VAL A 53 -15.10 30.75 -5.11
C VAL A 53 -15.35 32.18 -5.60
N PRO A 54 -14.96 33.23 -4.85
CA PRO A 54 -15.14 34.61 -5.30
C PRO A 54 -14.29 34.87 -6.55
N THR A 55 -14.97 35.35 -7.60
CA THR A 55 -14.37 35.88 -8.83
C THR A 55 -13.49 37.09 -8.48
N HIS A 56 -12.17 36.94 -8.57
CA HIS A 56 -11.27 38.09 -8.60
C HIS A 56 -11.33 38.72 -9.99
N GLU A 57 -11.93 39.91 -10.07
CA GLU A 57 -11.91 40.76 -11.24
C GLU A 57 -10.46 41.13 -11.61
N ALA A 58 -10.12 40.89 -12.89
CA ALA A 58 -8.85 41.29 -13.48
C ALA A 58 -8.76 42.83 -13.52
N VAL A 59 -7.81 43.40 -12.78
CA VAL A 59 -7.45 44.81 -12.89
C VAL A 59 -6.42 44.96 -14.01
N ILE A 60 -6.83 45.59 -15.10
CA ILE A 60 -5.98 45.96 -16.24
C ILE A 60 -5.49 47.40 -16.03
N SER A 61 -4.18 47.64 -15.94
CA SER A 61 -3.56 48.97 -16.22
C SER A 61 -2.03 48.99 -16.05
N PRO A 62 -1.29 49.92 -16.70
CA PRO A 62 -1.05 50.02 -18.13
C PRO A 62 0.46 49.84 -18.47
N ALA A 63 0.74 49.71 -19.77
CA ALA A 63 2.09 49.59 -20.35
C ALA A 63 2.98 50.83 -20.17
N PRO A 64 4.31 50.66 -20.24
CA PRO A 64 5.18 51.60 -20.90
C PRO A 64 5.86 50.96 -22.13
N THR A 65 5.90 51.76 -23.20
CA THR A 65 6.50 51.46 -24.51
C THR A 65 7.98 51.86 -24.53
N GLU A 66 8.74 51.14 -25.38
CA GLU A 66 10.08 51.45 -25.95
C GLU A 66 11.28 51.16 -25.03
N THR A 67 12.44 50.65 -25.47
CA THR A 67 13.13 50.69 -26.76
C THR A 67 14.04 49.45 -26.85
N ALA A 68 14.08 48.80 -28.02
CA ALA A 68 15.10 47.81 -28.33
C ALA A 68 16.49 48.44 -28.33
N SER A 69 17.39 47.93 -27.49
CA SER A 69 18.82 48.13 -27.65
C SER A 69 19.48 46.80 -27.38
N GLY A 70 19.95 46.16 -28.45
CA GLY A 70 20.61 44.87 -28.39
C GLY A 70 21.80 44.92 -27.44
N THR A 71 21.80 44.03 -26.46
CA THR A 71 23.00 43.57 -25.78
C THR A 71 22.85 42.06 -25.68
N GLN A 72 23.71 41.40 -26.43
CA GLN A 72 24.03 39.98 -26.48
C GLN A 72 23.54 39.20 -25.25
N PRO A 73 22.75 38.11 -25.41
CA PRO A 73 22.55 37.19 -24.30
C PRO A 73 23.92 36.65 -23.92
N SER A 74 24.39 37.01 -22.73
CA SER A 74 25.31 36.14 -22.02
C SER A 74 24.56 34.83 -21.83
N GLU A 75 24.91 33.83 -22.64
CA GLU A 75 24.74 32.44 -22.30
C GLU A 75 25.61 32.19 -21.06
N THR A 76 25.15 32.66 -19.90
CA THR A 76 25.30 31.84 -18.71
C THR A 76 24.46 30.63 -19.05
N GLU A 77 25.13 29.50 -19.29
CA GLU A 77 24.47 28.20 -19.21
C GLU A 77 23.81 28.18 -17.83
N ASP A 78 22.53 28.55 -17.81
CA ASP A 78 21.61 28.17 -16.77
C ASP A 78 21.56 26.65 -16.91
N ILE A 79 22.51 25.97 -16.27
CA ILE A 79 22.28 24.64 -15.71
C ILE A 79 21.21 24.84 -14.65
N GLY A 80 20.02 25.23 -15.09
CA GLY A 80 18.87 25.51 -14.27
C GLY A 80 18.63 24.25 -13.50
N GLU A 81 18.83 24.33 -12.19
CA GLU A 81 18.59 23.21 -11.31
C GLU A 81 17.14 22.77 -11.57
N ALA A 82 16.98 21.55 -12.10
CA ALA A 82 15.67 21.09 -12.54
C ALA A 82 14.69 21.23 -11.36
N SER A 83 13.57 21.89 -11.61
CA SER A 83 12.53 22.09 -10.60
C SER A 83 11.40 21.10 -10.82
N ASP A 84 10.79 20.65 -9.73
CA ASP A 84 9.59 19.83 -9.80
C ASP A 84 8.33 20.66 -10.13
N LEU A 85 7.17 20.01 -10.25
CA LEU A 85 5.90 20.68 -10.58
C LEU A 85 5.44 21.68 -9.51
N LEU A 86 6.01 21.64 -8.31
CA LEU A 86 5.72 22.56 -7.22
C LEU A 86 6.76 23.70 -7.14
N GLY A 87 7.72 23.76 -8.08
CA GLY A 87 8.78 24.76 -8.13
C GLY A 87 9.90 24.52 -7.12
N ASN A 88 9.97 23.33 -6.51
CA ASN A 88 11.08 22.99 -5.62
C ASN A 88 12.24 22.46 -6.45
N ILE A 89 13.46 22.93 -6.14
CA ILE A 89 14.68 22.39 -6.73
C ILE A 89 14.80 20.90 -6.43
N ILE A 90 14.99 20.08 -7.47
CA ILE A 90 15.17 18.64 -7.35
C ILE A 90 16.54 18.37 -6.71
N SER A 91 16.52 17.98 -5.44
CA SER A 91 17.71 17.74 -4.63
C SER A 91 17.98 16.24 -4.48
N GLY A 92 18.77 15.66 -5.36
CA GLY A 92 19.23 14.27 -5.27
C GLY A 92 18.16 13.20 -5.61
N PRO A 93 18.52 11.91 -5.50
CA PRO A 93 17.69 10.79 -5.95
C PRO A 93 16.42 10.58 -5.10
N ASP A 94 16.45 11.02 -3.84
CA ASP A 94 15.33 10.84 -2.90
C ASP A 94 14.43 12.07 -2.81
N HIS A 95 14.58 13.03 -3.73
CA HIS A 95 13.83 14.31 -3.71
C HIS A 95 12.34 14.11 -3.47
N TYR A 96 11.74 13.14 -4.17
CA TYR A 96 10.31 12.86 -4.14
C TYR A 96 9.82 12.13 -2.88
N ALA A 97 10.73 11.60 -2.05
CA ALA A 97 10.37 11.01 -0.76
C ALA A 97 9.65 11.99 0.16
N ARG A 98 9.95 13.30 0.04
CA ARG A 98 9.34 14.36 0.86
C ARG A 98 7.83 14.48 0.71
N TYR A 99 7.29 13.95 -0.40
CA TYR A 99 5.86 13.97 -0.68
C TYR A 99 5.14 12.71 -0.21
N LEU A 100 5.87 11.72 0.29
CA LEU A 100 5.33 10.45 0.77
C LEU A 100 5.25 10.47 2.29
N ARG A 101 4.10 10.07 2.84
CA ARG A 101 3.90 9.87 4.29
C ARG A 101 3.32 8.49 4.55
N PHE A 102 3.76 7.87 5.63
CA PHE A 102 3.24 6.59 6.11
C PHE A 102 2.20 6.86 7.20
N GLU A 103 0.97 6.46 6.94
CA GLU A 103 -0.18 6.70 7.82
C GLU A 103 -0.93 5.38 8.08
N ASN A 104 -1.62 5.30 9.22
CA ASN A 104 -2.44 4.14 9.61
C ASN A 104 -1.70 2.79 9.55
N ILE A 105 -0.44 2.76 9.98
CA ILE A 105 0.35 1.53 10.05
C ILE A 105 -0.18 0.66 11.19
N VAL A 106 -0.58 -0.55 10.86
CA VAL A 106 -1.04 -1.59 11.80
C VAL A 106 -0.18 -2.82 11.58
N ILE A 107 0.48 -3.26 12.64
CA ILE A 107 1.27 -4.50 12.65
C ILE A 107 0.55 -5.48 13.57
N TYR A 108 0.36 -6.71 13.09
CA TYR A 108 -0.34 -7.75 13.84
C TYR A 108 0.20 -9.15 13.49
N GLU A 109 -0.11 -10.13 14.32
CA GLU A 109 0.30 -11.52 14.12
C GLU A 109 -0.91 -12.41 13.81
N GLU A 110 -0.75 -13.31 12.84
CA GLU A 110 -1.73 -14.33 12.48
C GLU A 110 -1.00 -15.60 12.03
N ASP A 111 -1.40 -16.78 12.51
CA ASP A 111 -0.82 -18.08 12.12
C ASP A 111 0.73 -18.15 12.13
N GLU A 112 1.35 -17.60 13.19
CA GLU A 112 2.82 -17.54 13.39
C GLU A 112 3.56 -16.57 12.45
N ASP A 113 2.85 -15.83 11.60
CA ASP A 113 3.40 -14.79 10.75
C ASP A 113 3.10 -13.39 11.31
N THR A 114 3.98 -12.43 11.03
CA THR A 114 3.72 -11.00 11.26
C THR A 114 3.27 -10.34 9.96
N PHE A 115 2.24 -9.52 10.03
CA PHE A 115 1.68 -8.75 8.92
C PHE A 115 1.72 -7.26 9.22
N LEU A 116 1.83 -6.48 8.16
CA LEU A 116 1.65 -5.04 8.18
C LEU A 116 0.55 -4.67 7.17
N ASP A 117 -0.40 -3.87 7.64
CA ASP A 117 -1.36 -3.13 6.83
C ASP A 117 -1.08 -1.64 7.02
N GLY A 118 -1.10 -0.87 5.93
CA GLY A 118 -0.79 0.56 6.02
C GLY A 118 -1.26 1.38 4.84
N VAL A 119 -1.08 2.70 4.96
CA VAL A 119 -1.34 3.67 3.90
C VAL A 119 -0.08 4.48 3.63
N ILE A 120 0.31 4.58 2.36
CA ILE A 120 1.28 5.58 1.89
C ILE A 120 0.51 6.70 1.20
N VAL A 121 0.56 7.89 1.77
CA VAL A 121 -0.06 9.09 1.21
C VAL A 121 0.94 9.78 0.29
N ASN A 122 0.59 9.90 -0.99
CA ASN A 122 1.32 10.69 -1.97
C ASN A 122 0.71 12.10 -2.07
N GLY A 123 1.41 13.10 -1.54
CA GLY A 123 1.03 14.51 -1.63
C GLY A 123 1.47 15.20 -2.93
N TYR A 124 2.14 14.49 -3.84
CA TYR A 124 2.56 15.03 -5.13
C TYR A 124 1.43 14.92 -6.16
N GLY A 125 1.39 15.85 -7.12
CA GLY A 125 0.33 15.92 -8.13
C GLY A 125 0.38 14.81 -9.19
N LEU A 126 1.43 13.99 -9.21
CA LEU A 126 1.60 12.87 -10.13
C LEU A 126 1.83 11.55 -9.38
N PRO A 127 1.56 10.40 -10.00
CA PRO A 127 1.90 9.11 -9.42
C PRO A 127 3.41 9.01 -9.18
N ILE A 128 3.83 8.44 -8.04
CA ILE A 128 5.24 8.21 -7.72
C ILE A 128 5.53 6.71 -7.75
N THR A 129 6.55 6.32 -8.51
CA THR A 129 7.09 4.96 -8.49
C THR A 129 8.20 4.85 -7.46
N CYS A 130 8.14 3.83 -6.59
CA CYS A 130 9.22 3.48 -5.67
C CYS A 130 9.13 2.01 -5.20
N ALA A 131 10.12 1.55 -4.47
CA ALA A 131 10.02 0.34 -3.64
C ALA A 131 10.46 0.69 -2.22
N VAL A 132 9.80 0.08 -1.23
CA VAL A 132 9.98 0.41 0.19
C VAL A 132 10.09 -0.89 0.99
N ASP A 133 11.10 -0.97 1.83
CA ASP A 133 11.24 -2.01 2.83
C ASP A 133 10.84 -1.46 4.21
N ILE A 134 10.19 -2.31 5.03
CA ILE A 134 10.14 -2.13 6.48
C ILE A 134 11.29 -2.91 7.10
N ILE A 135 12.02 -2.26 8.00
CA ILE A 135 13.18 -2.80 8.69
C ILE A 135 12.94 -2.70 10.19
N TYR A 136 13.10 -3.82 10.90
CA TYR A 136 13.07 -3.90 12.35
C TYR A 136 14.49 -4.00 12.89
N GLU A 137 14.75 -3.25 13.95
CA GLU A 137 16.05 -3.25 14.63
C GLU A 137 15.88 -3.67 16.08
N ASP A 138 16.92 -4.32 16.62
CA ASP A 138 17.05 -4.52 18.05
C ASP A 138 17.56 -3.26 18.76
N GLU A 139 17.62 -3.26 20.08
CA GLU A 139 18.06 -2.12 20.91
C GLU A 139 19.47 -1.60 20.53
N ASP A 140 20.33 -2.47 20.00
CA ASP A 140 21.68 -2.14 19.54
C ASP A 140 21.73 -1.63 18.09
N GLY A 141 20.58 -1.44 17.43
CA GLY A 141 20.49 -1.03 16.02
C GLY A 141 20.82 -2.15 15.02
N THR A 142 20.82 -3.41 15.47
CA THR A 142 21.04 -4.56 14.57
C THR A 142 19.74 -4.94 13.90
N GLU A 143 19.75 -5.05 12.57
CA GLU A 143 18.59 -5.52 11.80
C GLU A 143 18.23 -6.96 12.20
N ILE A 144 16.99 -7.15 12.66
CA ILE A 144 16.45 -8.45 13.08
C ILE A 144 15.42 -9.01 12.09
N ALA A 145 14.74 -8.14 11.35
CA ALA A 145 13.80 -8.53 10.32
C ALA A 145 13.67 -7.44 9.26
N ARG A 146 13.38 -7.86 8.03
CA ARG A 146 13.10 -6.97 6.90
C ARG A 146 12.01 -7.59 6.04
N SER A 147 11.12 -6.76 5.53
CA SER A 147 10.17 -7.16 4.50
C SER A 147 9.91 -6.02 3.53
N ARG A 148 9.52 -6.36 2.31
CA ARG A 148 9.19 -5.38 1.27
C ARG A 148 7.69 -5.10 1.27
N LEU A 149 7.32 -3.82 1.22
CA LEU A 149 5.94 -3.39 1.05
C LEU A 149 5.44 -3.77 -0.34
N GLN A 150 4.18 -4.17 -0.42
CA GLN A 150 3.52 -4.57 -1.65
C GLN A 150 2.11 -4.01 -1.75
N THR A 151 1.64 -3.84 -2.98
CA THR A 151 0.23 -3.56 -3.28
C THR A 151 -0.63 -4.84 -3.17
N ARG A 152 -1.95 -4.68 -3.25
CA ARG A 152 -2.91 -5.82 -3.14
C ARG A 152 -2.70 -6.90 -4.20
N ASP A 153 -2.17 -6.55 -5.36
CA ASP A 153 -1.83 -7.47 -6.44
C ASP A 153 -0.46 -8.16 -6.26
N GLY A 154 0.26 -7.86 -5.17
CA GLY A 154 1.57 -8.41 -4.86
C GLY A 154 2.74 -7.73 -5.57
N SER A 155 2.53 -6.56 -6.20
CA SER A 155 3.64 -5.79 -6.77
C SER A 155 4.48 -5.15 -5.67
N TYR A 156 5.80 -5.38 -5.74
CA TYR A 156 6.80 -4.75 -4.89
C TYR A 156 7.33 -3.42 -5.45
N LEU A 157 7.15 -3.19 -6.76
CA LEU A 157 7.34 -1.87 -7.35
C LEU A 157 6.01 -1.13 -7.22
N LEU A 158 5.97 -0.20 -6.28
CA LEU A 158 4.78 0.55 -5.92
C LEU A 158 4.58 1.68 -6.92
N VAL A 159 3.35 1.81 -7.45
CA VAL A 159 2.91 2.98 -8.21
C VAL A 159 1.89 3.73 -7.37
N LEU A 160 2.37 4.71 -6.63
CA LEU A 160 1.61 5.47 -5.64
C LEU A 160 0.83 6.60 -6.30
N GLN A 161 -0.48 6.43 -6.47
CA GLN A 161 -1.37 7.47 -7.00
C GLN A 161 -1.43 8.67 -6.04
N PRO A 162 -1.71 9.90 -6.53
CA PRO A 162 -1.99 11.03 -5.65
C PRO A 162 -3.07 10.70 -4.62
N GLY A 163 -2.82 11.01 -3.35
CA GLY A 163 -3.67 10.61 -2.22
C GLY A 163 -3.25 9.29 -1.59
N ASP A 164 -4.23 8.52 -1.11
CA ASP A 164 -4.03 7.35 -0.25
C ASP A 164 -3.75 6.08 -1.07
N ASN A 165 -2.69 5.36 -0.71
CA ASN A 165 -2.33 4.08 -1.32
C ASN A 165 -2.21 3.00 -0.25
N ILE A 166 -3.03 1.96 -0.34
CA ILE A 166 -2.98 0.85 0.61
C ILE A 166 -1.79 -0.06 0.28
N VAL A 167 -1.00 -0.37 1.30
CA VAL A 167 0.17 -1.25 1.22
C VAL A 167 0.12 -2.32 2.29
N PHE A 168 0.78 -3.43 1.99
CA PHE A 168 0.84 -4.62 2.84
C PHE A 168 2.28 -5.10 2.96
N ALA A 169 2.59 -5.86 4.00
CA ALA A 169 3.78 -6.72 4.02
C ALA A 169 3.53 -7.95 4.88
N ARG A 170 4.19 -9.06 4.51
CA ARG A 170 4.36 -10.23 5.38
C ARG A 170 5.80 -10.26 5.84
N ILE A 171 6.02 -10.20 7.14
CA ILE A 171 7.34 -10.18 7.74
C ILE A 171 7.61 -11.59 8.28
N LEU A 172 8.53 -12.30 7.62
CA LEU A 172 8.94 -13.62 8.03
C LEU A 172 9.94 -13.48 9.18
N THR A 173 9.54 -13.93 10.36
CA THR A 173 10.33 -13.86 11.58
C THR A 173 9.92 -14.99 12.51
N ASP A 174 10.82 -15.40 13.40
CA ASP A 174 10.57 -16.38 14.46
C ASP A 174 10.34 -15.72 15.83
N MET A 175 10.19 -14.39 15.86
CA MET A 175 9.95 -13.61 17.07
C MET A 175 8.83 -12.59 16.89
N THR A 176 8.26 -12.14 18.01
CA THR A 176 7.24 -11.10 18.00
C THR A 176 7.82 -9.71 17.72
N LEU A 177 7.22 -9.02 16.74
CA LEU A 177 7.67 -7.70 16.28
C LEU A 177 6.69 -6.56 16.61
N THR A 178 5.51 -6.85 17.16
CA THR A 178 4.45 -5.84 17.42
C THR A 178 4.90 -4.71 18.35
N ASP A 179 5.83 -4.98 19.26
CA ASP A 179 6.36 -4.02 20.24
C ASP A 179 7.78 -3.54 19.87
N ARG A 180 8.27 -3.82 18.66
CA ARG A 180 9.62 -3.48 18.20
C ARG A 180 9.64 -2.20 17.39
N GLU A 181 10.73 -1.46 17.50
CA GLU A 181 10.96 -0.29 16.65
C GLU A 181 11.21 -0.72 15.20
N TYR A 182 10.68 0.07 14.28
CA TYR A 182 10.86 -0.13 12.85
C TYR A 182 11.05 1.19 12.13
N ARG A 183 11.64 1.12 10.94
CA ARG A 183 11.70 2.22 9.98
C ARG A 183 11.33 1.75 8.57
N PHE A 184 11.00 2.71 7.73
CA PHE A 184 10.87 2.50 6.29
C PHE A 184 12.14 2.94 5.58
N GLU A 185 12.60 2.15 4.62
CA GLU A 185 13.77 2.44 3.79
C GLU A 185 13.40 2.30 2.31
N TYR A 186 13.76 3.29 1.50
CA TYR A 186 13.54 3.25 0.06
C TYR A 186 14.63 2.44 -0.63
N ASP A 187 14.23 1.62 -1.58
CA ASP A 187 15.16 0.88 -2.44
C ASP A 187 15.87 1.84 -3.41
N LYS A 188 17.20 1.88 -3.32
CA LYS A 188 18.04 2.80 -4.10
C LYS A 188 18.10 2.44 -5.58
N GLU A 189 17.89 1.18 -5.94
CA GLU A 189 17.94 0.71 -7.33
C GLU A 189 16.64 1.04 -8.06
N ALA A 190 15.50 0.87 -7.40
CA ALA A 190 14.21 1.30 -7.89
C ALA A 190 14.14 2.84 -8.02
N GLY A 191 14.69 3.53 -7.02
CA GLY A 191 14.61 4.98 -6.89
C GLY A 191 13.19 5.48 -6.58
N ILE A 192 13.03 6.79 -6.48
CA ILE A 192 11.75 7.43 -6.20
C ILE A 192 11.51 8.48 -7.27
N ARG A 193 10.58 8.22 -8.19
CA ARG A 193 10.37 9.07 -9.37
C ARG A 193 8.90 9.26 -9.71
N PRO A 194 8.47 10.46 -10.13
CA PRO A 194 7.13 10.62 -10.68
C PRO A 194 7.03 9.87 -12.02
N LEU A 195 5.89 9.24 -12.25
CA LEU A 195 5.47 8.79 -13.58
C LEU A 195 4.94 10.02 -14.32
N ASN A 196 5.76 10.56 -15.22
CA ASN A 196 5.27 11.53 -16.18
C ASN A 196 4.46 10.79 -17.25
N SER A 197 3.51 11.48 -17.87
CA SER A 197 2.67 10.92 -18.94
C SER A 197 3.41 10.52 -20.23
N ASP A 198 4.74 10.68 -20.26
CA ASP A 198 5.59 10.52 -21.43
C ASP A 198 6.54 9.29 -21.35
N ASP A 199 6.44 8.49 -20.28
CA ASP A 199 7.14 7.20 -20.11
C ASP A 199 6.28 5.99 -20.51
#